data_AF-A0A1H6U1Z0-F1
#
_entry.id   AF-A0A1H6U1Z0-F1
#
_cell.length_a   1.000
_cell.length_b   1.000
_cell.length_c   1.000
_cell.angle_alpha   90.00
_cell.angle_beta   90.00
_cell.angle_gamma   90.00
#
_symmetry.space_group_name_H-M   'P 1'
#
loop_
_entity.id
_entity.type
_entity.pdbx_description
1 polymer ?
#
loop_
_entity_poly.entity_id
_entity_poly.type
_entity_poly.pdbx_seq_one_letter_code
_entity_poly.pdbx_strand_id
1 'polypeptide(L)'
;MQPQSFEEAVAQKGLQRIALWGKVTGIAMMITGGITGVLGLFNFIVGAIPGAITLFMGYLIYKTATAAAQIRDGGDTRALSDLFHNYGLYLLVTFIMFAVGIGITILMLVLFGVAIFSGFMFDGYY
;
A
#
# COMPACT_ATOMS: atom_id res chain seq x y z
N MET A 1 14.82 5.67 -39.14
CA MET A 1 15.15 4.59 -38.17
C MET A 1 15.41 5.23 -36.80
N GLN A 2 14.36 5.59 -36.03
CA GLN A 2 14.51 6.22 -34.70
C GLN A 2 13.36 5.99 -33.65
N PRO A 3 12.20 5.33 -33.92
CA PRO A 3 11.17 5.20 -32.88
C PRO A 3 11.51 4.17 -31.80
N GLN A 4 12.12 3.03 -32.17
CA GLN A 4 12.43 1.94 -31.22
C GLN A 4 13.42 2.36 -30.12
N SER A 5 14.45 3.14 -30.45
CA SER A 5 15.43 3.61 -29.45
C SER A 5 14.85 4.57 -28.43
N PHE A 6 13.82 5.34 -28.81
CA PHE A 6 13.17 6.26 -27.89
C PHE A 6 12.25 5.51 -26.91
N GLU A 7 11.45 4.57 -27.41
CA GLU A 7 10.59 3.72 -26.59
C GLU A 7 11.39 2.90 -25.57
N GLU A 8 12.51 2.31 -26.01
CA GLU A 8 13.44 1.58 -25.14
C GLU A 8 14.04 2.46 -24.04
N ALA A 9 14.48 3.69 -24.37
CA ALA A 9 15.01 4.63 -23.40
C ALA A 9 13.96 5.05 -22.35
N VAL A 10 12.71 5.24 -22.78
CA VAL A 10 11.58 5.54 -21.87
C VAL A 10 11.30 4.35 -20.96
N ALA A 11 11.25 3.14 -21.50
CA ALA A 11 11.03 1.91 -20.74
C ALA A 11 12.13 1.68 -19.69
N GLN A 12 13.41 1.82 -20.08
CA GLN A 12 14.54 1.70 -19.16
C GLN A 12 14.48 2.73 -18.02
N LYS A 13 14.13 3.97 -18.34
CA LYS A 13 13.98 5.03 -17.32
C LYS A 13 12.80 4.75 -16.38
N GLY A 14 11.72 4.18 -16.89
CA GLY A 14 10.58 3.71 -16.09
C GLY A 14 11.00 2.60 -15.13
N LEU A 15 11.65 1.54 -15.63
CA LEU A 15 12.17 0.44 -14.83
C LEU A 15 13.17 0.92 -13.77
N GLN A 16 14.08 1.84 -14.12
CA GLN A 16 15.01 2.45 -13.16
C GLN A 16 14.27 3.17 -12.02
N ARG A 17 13.21 3.91 -12.33
CA ARG A 17 12.40 4.60 -11.31
C ARG A 17 11.68 3.61 -10.40
N ILE A 18 11.08 2.56 -10.97
CA ILE A 18 10.41 1.50 -10.19
C ILE A 18 11.42 0.79 -9.29
N ALA A 19 12.59 0.43 -9.82
CA ALA A 19 13.66 -0.22 -9.07
C ALA A 19 14.16 0.64 -7.90
N LEU A 20 14.38 1.93 -8.11
CA LEU A 20 14.86 2.84 -7.07
C LEU A 20 13.77 3.13 -6.03
N TRP A 21 12.66 3.71 -6.47
CA TRP A 21 11.61 4.18 -5.57
C TRP A 21 10.83 3.03 -4.96
N GLY A 22 10.56 1.96 -5.70
CA GLY A 22 9.94 0.78 -5.11
C GLY A 22 10.83 0.13 -4.05
N LYS A 23 12.16 0.13 -4.19
CA LYS A 23 13.05 -0.38 -3.14
C LYS A 23 13.02 0.51 -1.90
N VAL A 24 13.13 1.83 -2.08
CA VAL A 24 13.09 2.81 -0.98
C VAL A 24 11.74 2.75 -0.25
N THR A 25 10.63 2.85 -0.98
CA THR A 25 9.28 2.81 -0.42
C THR A 25 8.98 1.46 0.22
N GLY A 26 9.35 0.35 -0.41
CA GLY A 26 9.12 -0.98 0.14
C GLY A 26 9.84 -1.19 1.48
N ILE A 27 11.11 -0.78 1.58
CA ILE A 27 11.88 -0.83 2.83
C ILE A 27 11.24 0.08 3.90
N ALA A 28 10.90 1.32 3.54
CA ALA A 28 10.27 2.25 4.46
C ALA A 28 8.95 1.69 5.02
N MET A 29 8.09 1.12 4.16
CA MET A 29 6.84 0.47 4.56
C MET A 29 7.06 -0.76 5.44
N MET A 30 8.07 -1.59 5.16
CA MET A 30 8.41 -2.73 6.01
C MET A 30 8.84 -2.29 7.40
N ILE A 31 9.66 -1.24 7.51
CA ILE A 31 10.12 -0.70 8.79
C ILE A 31 8.95 -0.09 9.56
N THR A 32 8.17 0.81 8.94
CA THR A 32 7.04 1.46 9.61
C THR A 32 5.93 0.47 9.95
N GLY A 33 5.62 -0.46 9.05
CA GLY A 33 4.68 -1.55 9.28
C GLY A 33 5.12 -2.48 10.42
N GLY A 34 6.42 -2.81 10.49
CA GLY A 34 6.97 -3.59 11.60
C GLY A 34 6.85 -2.87 12.94
N ILE A 35 7.24 -1.58 13.00
CA ILE A 35 7.13 -0.77 14.23
C ILE A 35 5.67 -0.64 14.65
N THR A 36 4.78 -0.26 13.74
CA THR A 36 3.35 -0.09 14.04
C THR A 36 2.66 -1.40 14.39
N GLY A 37 3.05 -2.52 13.77
CA GLY A 37 2.55 -3.85 14.10
C GLY A 37 2.91 -4.25 15.53
N VAL A 38 4.17 -4.05 15.93
CA VAL A 38 4.64 -4.34 17.29
C VAL A 38 3.97 -3.43 18.32
N LEU A 39 3.94 -2.11 18.07
CA LEU A 39 3.28 -1.17 18.98
C LEU A 39 1.77 -1.43 19.08
N GLY A 40 1.15 -1.84 17.98
CA GLY A 40 -0.26 -2.19 17.92
C GLY A 40 -0.63 -3.34 18.85
N LEU A 41 0.24 -4.36 19.00
CA LEU A 41 0.01 -5.48 19.92
C LEU A 41 -0.19 -5.02 21.36
N PHE A 42 0.49 -3.94 21.79
CA PHE A 42 0.39 -3.42 23.15
C PHE A 42 -0.83 -2.52 23.38
N ASN A 43 -1.38 -1.92 22.32
CA ASN A 43 -2.51 -1.00 22.44
C ASN A 43 -3.88 -1.69 22.32
N PHE A 44 -4.00 -2.78 21.55
CA PHE A 44 -5.17 -3.70 21.44
C PHE A 44 -4.79 -4.71 20.34
N ILE A 45 -5.08 -6.02 20.45
CA ILE A 45 -4.68 -7.05 19.44
C ILE A 45 -5.07 -6.65 17.99
N VAL A 46 -6.20 -5.95 17.82
CA VAL A 46 -6.71 -5.44 16.53
C VAL A 46 -5.77 -4.37 15.92
N GLY A 47 -5.03 -3.62 16.73
CA GLY A 47 -4.11 -2.57 16.32
C GLY A 47 -2.85 -3.08 15.60
N ALA A 48 -2.50 -4.37 15.74
CA ALA A 48 -1.37 -4.95 15.03
C ALA A 48 -1.67 -5.24 13.54
N ILE A 49 -2.95 -5.44 13.19
CA ILE A 49 -3.38 -5.84 11.85
C ILE A 49 -2.98 -4.81 10.79
N PRO A 50 -3.26 -3.49 10.95
CA PRO A 50 -2.84 -2.49 9.96
C PRO A 50 -1.31 -2.45 9.75
N GLY A 51 -0.53 -2.64 10.82
CA GLY A 51 0.93 -2.67 10.75
C GLY A 51 1.45 -3.88 9.98
N ALA A 52 0.90 -5.07 10.24
CA ALA A 52 1.24 -6.29 9.53
C ALA A 52 0.91 -6.19 8.02
N ILE A 53 -0.26 -5.61 7.69
CA ILE A 53 -0.64 -5.37 6.28
C ILE A 53 0.34 -4.38 5.62
N THR A 54 0.71 -3.31 6.31
CA THR A 54 1.67 -2.32 5.79
C THR A 54 3.04 -2.94 5.52
N LEU A 55 3.50 -3.81 6.42
CA LEU A 55 4.73 -4.57 6.24
C LEU A 55 4.65 -5.46 5.00
N PHE A 56 3.56 -6.21 4.85
CA PHE A 56 3.35 -7.08 3.70
C PHE A 56 3.27 -6.30 2.37
N MET A 57 2.58 -5.15 2.34
CA MET A 57 2.57 -4.27 1.17
C MET A 57 3.97 -3.76 0.82
N GLY A 58 4.77 -3.40 1.84
CA GLY A 58 6.17 -3.02 1.66
C GLY A 58 7.01 -4.14 1.02
N TYR A 59 6.79 -5.39 1.44
CA TYR A 59 7.43 -6.56 0.85
C TYR A 59 7.06 -6.74 -0.64
N LEU A 60 5.79 -6.60 -1.01
CA LEU A 60 5.34 -6.72 -2.41
C LEU A 60 5.96 -5.63 -3.31
N ILE A 61 6.02 -4.39 -2.82
CA ILE A 61 6.65 -3.28 -3.54
C ILE A 61 8.17 -3.48 -3.67
N TYR A 62 8.83 -4.00 -2.62
CA TYR A 62 10.24 -4.36 -2.69
C TYR A 62 10.51 -5.46 -3.73
N LYS A 63 9.65 -6.49 -3.80
CA LYS A 63 9.75 -7.55 -4.82
C LYS A 63 9.53 -7.00 -6.23
N THR A 64 8.55 -6.12 -6.41
CA THR A 64 8.31 -5.40 -7.67
C THR A 64 9.54 -4.61 -8.12
N ALA A 65 10.19 -3.89 -7.21
CA ALA A 65 11.41 -3.14 -7.48
C ALA A 65 12.60 -4.03 -7.84
N THR A 66 12.72 -5.17 -7.16
CA THR A 66 13.79 -6.15 -7.43
C THR A 66 13.62 -6.75 -8.84
N ALA A 67 12.40 -7.10 -9.20
CA ALA A 67 12.07 -7.59 -10.55
C ALA A 67 12.33 -6.51 -11.62
N ALA A 68 11.96 -5.25 -11.35
CA ALA A 68 12.24 -4.13 -12.26
C ALA A 68 13.74 -3.89 -12.50
N ALA A 69 14.56 -4.04 -11.45
CA ALA A 69 16.02 -3.98 -11.57
C ALA A 69 16.55 -5.12 -12.45
N GLN A 70 16.05 -6.35 -12.26
CA GLN A 70 16.44 -7.50 -13.06
C GLN A 70 16.10 -7.32 -14.55
N ILE A 71 14.89 -6.83 -14.88
CA ILE A 71 14.50 -6.57 -16.28
C ILE A 71 15.46 -5.55 -16.92
N ARG A 72 15.80 -4.48 -16.19
CA ARG A 72 16.73 -3.45 -16.68
C ARG A 72 18.12 -4.04 -16.96
N ASP A 73 18.56 -4.98 -16.13
CA ASP A 73 19.89 -5.58 -16.22
C ASP A 73 19.92 -6.80 -17.20
N GLY A 74 18.92 -6.93 -18.08
CA GLY A 74 18.84 -7.97 -19.11
C GLY A 74 18.04 -9.22 -18.71
N GLY A 75 17.21 -9.11 -17.68
CA GLY A 75 16.34 -10.19 -17.19
C GLY A 75 15.31 -10.66 -18.22
N ASP A 76 14.82 -11.89 -18.01
CA ASP A 76 13.91 -12.57 -18.92
C ASP A 76 12.41 -12.26 -18.64
N THR A 77 11.54 -13.00 -19.32
CA THR A 77 10.08 -12.93 -19.14
C THR A 77 9.61 -13.28 -17.72
N ARG A 78 10.39 -14.03 -16.94
CA ARG A 78 10.05 -14.35 -15.55
C ARG A 78 10.15 -13.11 -14.67
N ALA A 79 11.18 -12.29 -14.84
CA ALA A 79 11.31 -11.03 -14.11
C ALA A 79 10.13 -10.09 -14.42
N LEU A 80 9.66 -10.06 -15.67
CA LEU A 80 8.47 -9.29 -16.05
C LEU A 80 7.19 -9.84 -15.40
N SER A 81 7.02 -11.16 -15.39
CA SER A 81 5.90 -11.82 -14.71
C SER A 81 5.89 -11.52 -13.20
N ASP A 82 7.05 -11.61 -12.56
CA ASP A 82 7.21 -11.35 -11.13
C ASP A 82 6.91 -9.88 -10.80
N LEU A 83 7.32 -8.94 -11.65
CA LEU A 83 6.99 -7.52 -11.50
C LEU A 83 5.47 -7.32 -11.49
N PHE A 84 4.76 -7.82 -12.50
CA PHE A 84 3.31 -7.65 -12.60
C PHE A 84 2.54 -8.40 -11.52
N HIS A 85 2.97 -9.60 -11.16
CA HIS A 85 2.32 -10.38 -10.11
C HIS A 85 2.37 -9.66 -8.76
N ASN A 86 3.57 -9.23 -8.33
CA ASN A 86 3.73 -8.57 -7.04
C ASN A 86 3.06 -7.19 -7.01
N TYR A 87 3.13 -6.44 -8.11
CA TYR A 87 2.46 -5.14 -8.21
C TYR A 87 0.93 -5.28 -8.23
N GLY A 88 0.40 -6.28 -8.93
CA GLY A 88 -1.03 -6.58 -8.95
C GLY A 88 -1.57 -6.96 -7.57
N LEU A 89 -0.83 -7.80 -6.82
CA LEU A 89 -1.17 -8.09 -5.43
C LEU A 89 -1.12 -6.85 -4.53
N TYR A 90 -0.14 -5.97 -4.72
CA TYR A 90 -0.07 -4.71 -3.97
C TYR A 90 -1.29 -3.83 -4.24
N LEU A 91 -1.72 -3.70 -5.50
CA LEU A 91 -2.91 -2.95 -5.86
C LEU A 91 -4.18 -3.55 -5.24
N LEU A 92 -4.30 -4.88 -5.25
CA LEU A 92 -5.42 -5.58 -4.63
C LEU A 92 -5.50 -5.30 -3.12
N VAL A 93 -4.38 -5.41 -2.40
CA VAL A 93 -4.35 -5.13 -0.96
C VAL A 93 -4.63 -3.65 -0.69
N THR A 94 -4.09 -2.75 -1.50
CA THR A 94 -4.36 -1.31 -1.41
C THR A 94 -5.84 -1.01 -1.59
N PHE A 95 -6.49 -1.64 -2.56
CA PHE A 95 -7.93 -1.49 -2.79
C PHE A 95 -8.77 -2.00 -1.61
N ILE A 96 -8.43 -3.17 -1.06
CA ILE A 96 -9.11 -3.70 0.13
C ILE A 96 -8.98 -2.74 1.30
N MET A 97 -7.77 -2.23 1.57
CA MET A 97 -7.52 -1.27 2.65
C MET A 97 -8.31 0.03 2.44
N PHE A 98 -8.38 0.52 1.21
CA PHE A 98 -9.18 1.68 0.85
C PHE A 98 -10.67 1.45 1.09
N ALA A 99 -11.22 0.31 0.64
CA ALA A 99 -12.62 -0.05 0.84
C ALA A 99 -12.99 -0.19 2.33
N VAL A 100 -12.13 -0.83 3.12
CA VAL A 100 -12.28 -0.92 4.58
C VAL A 100 -12.26 0.47 5.22
N GLY A 101 -11.34 1.34 4.79
CA GLY A 101 -11.26 2.72 5.27
C GLY A 101 -12.53 3.53 5.01
N ILE A 102 -13.11 3.37 3.82
CA ILE A 102 -14.42 3.98 3.49
C ILE A 102 -15.52 3.44 4.42
N GLY A 103 -15.59 2.12 4.61
CA GLY A 103 -16.60 1.50 5.48
C GLY A 103 -16.53 2.02 6.92
N ILE A 104 -15.32 2.10 7.48
CA ILE A 104 -15.10 2.65 8.83
C ILE A 104 -15.48 4.12 8.88
N THR A 105 -15.13 4.91 7.86
CA THR A 105 -15.46 6.34 7.80
C THR A 105 -16.96 6.57 7.80
N ILE A 106 -17.71 5.82 6.98
CA ILE A 106 -19.17 5.90 6.93
C ILE A 106 -19.78 5.52 8.28
N LEU A 107 -19.31 4.41 8.88
CA LEU A 107 -19.77 3.97 10.20
C LEU A 107 -19.56 5.06 11.26
N MET A 108 -18.37 5.68 11.28
CA MET A 108 -18.06 6.75 12.23
C MET A 108 -18.94 7.99 12.03
N LEU A 109 -19.23 8.37 10.78
CA LEU A 109 -20.14 9.48 10.49
C LEU A 109 -21.56 9.20 11.00
N VAL A 110 -22.07 7.98 10.82
CA VAL A 110 -23.39 7.58 11.33
C VAL A 110 -23.40 7.62 12.85
N LEU A 111 -22.40 7.02 13.51
CA LEU A 111 -22.32 7.01 14.97
C LEU A 111 -22.19 8.42 15.54
N PHE A 112 -21.39 9.28 14.92
CA PHE A 112 -21.23 10.67 15.33
C PHE A 112 -22.52 11.46 15.15
N GLY A 113 -23.23 11.28 14.04
CA GLY A 113 -24.53 11.90 13.80
C GLY A 113 -25.58 11.49 14.85
N VAL A 114 -25.64 10.20 15.19
CA VAL A 114 -26.51 9.69 16.25
C VAL A 114 -26.13 10.29 17.60
N ALA A 115 -24.83 10.32 17.94
CA ALA A 115 -24.36 10.88 19.21
C ALA A 115 -24.74 12.36 19.36
N ILE A 116 -24.49 13.17 18.33
CA ILE A 116 -24.90 14.57 18.29
C ILE A 116 -26.41 14.72 18.46
N PHE A 117 -27.20 13.98 17.67
CA PHE A 117 -28.66 14.04 17.74
C PHE A 117 -29.18 13.66 19.13
N SER A 118 -28.62 12.60 19.73
CA SER A 118 -28.99 12.18 21.08
C SER A 118 -28.60 13.20 22.15
N GLY A 119 -27.44 13.87 22.02
CA GLY A 119 -27.01 14.92 22.93
C GLY A 119 -27.94 16.14 22.89
N PHE A 120 -28.30 16.60 21.68
CA PHE A 120 -29.26 17.69 21.51
C PHE A 120 -30.65 17.35 22.06
N MET A 121 -31.12 16.11 21.88
CA MET A 121 -32.38 15.67 22.47
C MET A 121 -32.29 15.69 24.00
N PHE A 122 -31.22 15.16 24.58
CA PHE A 122 -31.06 15.08 26.04
C PHE A 122 -30.99 16.47 26.71
N ASP A 123 -30.24 17.43 26.15
CA ASP A 123 -30.16 18.81 26.66
C ASP A 123 -31.45 19.62 26.44
N GLY A 124 -32.29 19.25 25.47
CA GLY A 124 -33.58 19.91 25.23
C GLY A 124 -34.71 19.50 26.19
N TYR A 125 -34.50 18.46 27.00
CA TYR A 125 -35.48 17.95 27.98
C TYR A 125 -35.20 18.40 29.43
N TYR A 126 -34.10 19.12 29.70
CA TYR A 126 -33.74 19.66 31.02
C TYR A 126 -33.71 21.19 31.06
#